data_AF-A0A519CP40-F1
#
_entry.id   AF-A0A519CP40-F1
#
_cell.length_a   1.000
_cell.length_b   1.000
_cell.length_c   1.000
_cell.angle_alpha   90.00
_cell.angle_beta   90.00
_cell.angle_gamma   90.00
#
_symmetry.space_group_name_H-M   'P 1'
#
loop_
_entity.id
_entity.type
_entity.pdbx_description
1 polymer ?
#
loop_
_entity_poly.entity_id
_entity_poly.type
_entity_poly.pdbx_seq_one_letter_code
_entity_poly.pdbx_strand_id
1 'polypeptide(L)'
;MSDSETQGAWGESIPIQDSVVMGDVNLNITINPTEVNNEAISTISDELGISIMMGKEDSIPEGPQIPSDILAVRADKKGPKTVAILLMIGAVLIAIQAYGDWQLDSAQDLSESEVEEILETLNSQSEVELSVDDYQSFHDAARDSGGYLLRAIGLGIAAILIFIGAPLLFKLNPIGAKLSIAGATIGFLGGVAGSYQLNQAAIETLHGPLSLTYEVMMYLCGVCMAVCIALAVMPLFNVAARMALYGEDKVFLVQEEE
;
A
#
# COMPACT_ATOMS: atom_id res chain seq x y z
N MET A 1 10.48 -6.88 65.75
CA MET A 1 11.39 -7.84 65.08
C MET A 1 11.54 -7.30 63.65
N SER A 2 12.28 -6.18 63.55
CA SER A 2 13.62 -6.06 62.92
C SER A 2 13.51 -6.00 61.39
N ASP A 3 13.48 -4.85 60.71
CA ASP A 3 14.42 -3.71 60.59
C ASP A 3 15.80 -4.07 59.98
N SER A 4 16.10 -3.46 58.80
CA SER A 4 17.37 -2.81 58.36
C SER A 4 17.40 -2.75 56.80
N GLU A 5 17.34 -1.61 56.07
CA GLU A 5 18.29 -0.47 55.94
C GLU A 5 19.75 -0.95 55.74
N THR A 6 20.62 -0.51 54.81
CA THR A 6 20.88 0.74 54.04
C THR A 6 22.05 0.45 53.03
N GLN A 7 22.03 0.94 51.79
CA GLN A 7 22.89 2.00 51.16
C GLN A 7 24.44 1.87 51.08
N GLY A 8 24.96 2.02 49.83
CA GLY A 8 26.20 2.72 49.37
C GLY A 8 27.57 2.06 49.61
N ALA A 9 28.68 2.32 48.90
CA ALA A 9 29.03 2.91 47.60
C ALA A 9 30.58 2.78 47.40
N TRP A 10 31.06 2.79 46.13
CA TRP A 10 32.41 3.15 45.62
C TRP A 10 33.60 2.16 45.50
N GLY A 11 34.26 2.22 44.31
CA GLY A 11 35.65 1.84 43.99
C GLY A 11 35.83 1.04 42.66
N GLU A 12 35.81 1.65 41.45
CA GLU A 12 36.96 1.96 40.55
C GLU A 12 38.14 0.94 40.51
N SER A 13 38.83 0.56 39.42
CA SER A 13 38.73 0.67 37.95
C SER A 13 39.89 -0.13 37.24
N ILE A 14 39.75 -0.41 35.93
CA ILE A 14 40.75 -0.72 34.82
C ILE A 14 41.68 -1.98 34.87
N PRO A 15 42.43 -2.39 33.80
CA PRO A 15 42.27 -2.40 32.32
C PRO A 15 42.58 -3.78 31.66
N ILE A 16 42.40 -3.94 30.33
CA ILE A 16 43.27 -4.82 29.50
C ILE A 16 43.74 -4.04 28.26
N GLN A 17 45.03 -3.73 28.23
CA GLN A 17 45.85 -3.55 27.04
C GLN A 17 46.84 -4.71 26.99
N ASP A 18 47.12 -5.23 25.80
CA ASP A 18 48.34 -5.94 25.41
C ASP A 18 48.39 -5.89 23.88
N SER A 19 49.48 -5.63 23.15
CA SER A 19 50.89 -5.29 23.39
C SER A 19 51.47 -5.04 21.96
N VAL A 20 52.51 -4.25 21.61
CA VAL A 20 53.94 -4.29 21.95
C VAL A 20 54.65 -3.07 21.30
N VAL A 21 55.27 -2.24 22.14
CA VAL A 21 56.66 -1.70 22.13
C VAL A 21 57.24 -0.95 20.90
N MET A 22 57.49 0.36 21.08
CA MET A 22 58.80 0.99 21.41
C MET A 22 58.50 2.47 21.72
N GLY A 23 58.70 2.99 22.92
CA GLY A 23 60.01 3.31 23.48
C GLY A 23 60.12 4.84 23.65
N ASP A 24 59.80 5.29 24.87
CA ASP A 24 60.21 6.52 25.57
C ASP A 24 60.64 7.77 24.78
N VAL A 25 59.79 8.81 24.72
CA VAL A 25 60.15 10.22 25.07
C VAL A 25 58.87 11.00 25.42
N ASN A 26 58.78 11.50 26.66
CA ASN A 26 57.88 12.61 27.01
C ASN A 26 58.49 13.92 26.49
N LEU A 27 57.85 14.58 25.52
CA LEU A 27 58.22 15.92 25.12
C LEU A 27 57.04 16.88 25.31
N ASN A 28 56.99 17.48 26.49
CA ASN A 28 56.12 18.62 26.78
C ASN A 28 56.73 19.86 26.10
N ILE A 29 56.29 20.20 24.88
CA ILE A 29 56.68 21.46 24.24
C ILE A 29 55.67 22.55 24.61
N THR A 30 56.06 23.38 25.56
CA THR A 30 55.46 24.71 25.75
C THR A 30 56.04 25.64 24.69
N ILE A 31 55.26 26.03 23.69
CA ILE A 31 55.71 27.01 22.69
C ILE A 31 55.38 28.40 23.25
N ASN A 32 56.40 29.06 23.80
CA ASN A 32 56.38 30.48 24.11
C ASN A 32 56.48 31.24 22.77
N PRO A 33 55.68 32.29 22.51
CA PRO A 33 55.69 32.97 21.23
C PRO A 33 56.86 33.94 21.20
N THR A 34 58.02 33.47 20.76
CA THR A 34 59.12 34.35 20.37
C THR A 34 59.51 34.01 18.94
N GLU A 35 59.03 34.86 18.02
CA GLU A 35 59.73 35.33 16.82
C GLU A 35 60.64 34.29 16.12
N VAL A 36 60.10 33.52 15.15
CA VAL A 36 60.93 32.71 14.25
C VAL A 36 60.42 32.78 12.80
N ASN A 37 61.07 33.68 12.06
CA ASN A 37 61.37 33.78 10.63
C ASN A 37 60.77 32.75 9.65
N ASN A 38 60.11 33.30 8.61
CA ASN A 38 59.40 32.64 7.50
C ASN A 38 60.19 31.64 6.64
N GLU A 39 61.52 31.51 6.79
CA GLU A 39 62.33 30.64 5.91
C GLU A 39 62.41 29.19 6.40
N ALA A 40 62.11 28.91 7.68
CA ALA A 40 62.17 27.54 8.21
C ALA A 40 60.91 26.70 7.89
N ILE A 41 59.81 27.34 7.51
CA ILE A 41 58.51 26.68 7.28
C ILE A 41 58.39 26.17 5.83
N SER A 42 59.04 26.81 4.85
CA SER A 42 58.96 26.35 3.45
C SER A 42 59.67 25.02 3.23
N THR A 43 60.79 24.80 3.92
CA THR A 43 61.65 23.62 3.71
C THR A 43 61.00 22.33 4.22
N ILE A 44 60.12 22.41 5.23
CA ILE A 44 59.40 21.24 5.77
C ILE A 44 58.17 20.89 4.91
N SER A 45 57.61 21.89 4.19
CA SER A 45 56.41 21.71 3.36
C SER A 45 56.72 21.00 2.02
N ASP A 46 57.92 21.16 1.48
CA ASP A 46 58.34 20.55 0.20
C ASP A 46 58.64 19.04 0.32
N GLU A 47 59.02 18.54 1.50
CA GLU A 47 59.36 17.12 1.70
C GLU A 47 58.14 16.22 2.01
N LEU A 48 57.03 16.80 2.49
CA LEU A 48 55.84 16.04 2.90
C LEU A 48 54.68 16.10 1.89
N GLY A 49 54.81 16.82 0.77
CA GLY A 49 53.77 16.88 -0.28
C GLY A 49 52.42 17.44 0.19
N ILE A 50 52.39 18.11 1.34
CA ILE A 50 51.17 18.74 1.88
C ILE A 50 51.16 20.19 1.37
N SER A 51 50.49 20.39 0.23
CA SER A 51 50.15 21.72 -0.27
C SER A 51 48.98 22.27 0.53
N ILE A 52 49.25 23.18 1.47
CA ILE A 52 48.22 23.99 2.11
C ILE A 52 48.04 25.24 1.25
N MET A 53 47.10 25.18 0.30
CA MET A 53 46.63 26.40 -0.37
C MET A 53 45.83 27.23 0.64
N MET A 54 46.43 28.33 1.10
CA MET A 54 45.73 29.38 1.84
C MET A 54 44.79 30.12 0.86
N GLY A 55 43.63 29.53 0.63
CA GLY A 55 42.51 30.19 -0.04
C GLY A 55 41.98 31.31 0.86
N LYS A 56 41.96 32.51 0.28
CA LYS A 56 41.28 33.73 0.75
C LYS A 56 40.04 33.45 1.60
N GLU A 57 39.82 34.27 2.63
CA GLU A 57 38.77 34.15 3.67
C GLU A 57 37.29 34.15 3.17
N ASP A 58 37.06 33.98 1.87
CA ASP A 58 35.75 33.85 1.22
C ASP A 58 35.36 32.38 0.94
N SER A 59 36.12 31.39 1.43
CA SER A 59 35.90 29.96 1.15
C SER A 59 35.63 29.12 2.40
N ILE A 60 34.77 29.59 3.29
CA ILE A 60 34.06 28.72 4.24
C ILE A 60 32.76 28.31 3.55
N PRO A 61 32.56 27.03 3.19
CA PRO A 61 31.26 26.60 2.69
C PRO A 61 30.24 26.77 3.83
N GLU A 62 29.17 27.53 3.58
CA GLU A 62 28.00 27.57 4.46
C GLU A 62 27.43 26.16 4.59
N GLY A 63 27.77 25.49 5.68
CA GLY A 63 27.18 24.23 6.13
C GLY A 63 27.36 23.03 5.19
N PRO A 64 26.87 21.85 5.62
CA PRO A 64 26.74 20.69 4.74
C PRO A 64 25.70 21.03 3.68
N GLN A 65 26.15 21.46 2.50
CA GLN A 65 25.30 21.54 1.31
C GLN A 65 24.99 20.11 0.89
N ILE A 66 24.05 19.46 1.58
CA ILE A 66 23.43 18.23 1.07
C ILE A 66 22.79 18.66 -0.25
N PRO A 67 23.29 18.19 -1.41
CA PRO A 67 22.77 18.64 -2.68
C PRO A 67 21.28 18.33 -2.69
N SER A 68 20.45 19.35 -2.85
CA SER A 68 18.97 19.26 -2.85
C SER A 68 18.45 18.21 -3.85
N ASP A 69 19.30 17.80 -4.80
CA ASP A 69 19.09 16.72 -5.76
C ASP A 69 19.08 15.30 -5.17
N ILE A 70 19.73 15.04 -4.02
CA ILE A 70 19.67 13.71 -3.36
C ILE A 70 18.32 13.49 -2.66
N LEU A 71 17.65 14.58 -2.25
CA LEU A 71 16.32 14.56 -1.63
C LEU A 71 15.20 14.98 -2.59
N ALA A 72 15.55 15.32 -3.84
CA ALA A 72 14.58 15.61 -4.88
C ALA A 72 13.86 14.32 -5.28
N VAL A 73 12.70 14.08 -4.69
CA VAL A 73 11.83 12.97 -5.05
C VAL A 73 11.46 13.12 -6.53
N ARG A 74 11.92 12.19 -7.37
CA ARG A 74 11.65 12.22 -8.82
C ARG A 74 10.25 11.68 -9.10
N ALA A 75 9.53 12.30 -10.03
CA ALA A 75 8.20 11.83 -10.41
C ALA A 75 8.24 10.39 -10.97
N ASP A 76 7.61 9.44 -10.28
CA ASP A 76 7.48 8.05 -10.77
C ASP A 76 6.22 7.91 -11.64
N LYS A 77 6.45 7.82 -12.95
CA LYS A 77 5.40 7.64 -13.97
C LYS A 77 5.06 6.16 -14.20
N LYS A 78 5.88 5.22 -13.76
CA LYS A 78 5.68 3.78 -14.02
C LYS A 78 4.69 3.18 -13.03
N GLY A 79 4.78 3.53 -11.75
CA GLY A 79 3.86 3.06 -10.71
C GLY A 79 2.37 3.24 -11.07
N PRO A 80 1.90 4.48 -11.33
CA PRO A 80 0.51 4.74 -11.67
C PRO A 80 0.04 4.01 -12.94
N LYS A 81 0.92 3.82 -13.93
CA LYS A 81 0.58 3.11 -15.17
C LYS A 81 0.37 1.61 -14.96
N THR A 82 1.21 0.97 -14.15
CA THR A 82 1.02 -0.45 -13.79
C THR A 82 -0.27 -0.65 -13.03
N VAL A 83 -0.55 0.22 -12.05
CA VAL A 83 -1.81 0.22 -11.30
C VAL A 83 -3.01 0.36 -12.23
N ALA A 84 -2.96 1.27 -13.19
CA ALA A 84 -4.04 1.47 -14.16
C ALA A 84 -4.33 0.21 -14.98
N ILE A 85 -3.31 -0.55 -15.39
CA ILE A 85 -3.49 -1.81 -16.13
C ILE A 85 -4.18 -2.86 -15.24
N LEU A 86 -3.75 -2.99 -13.98
CA LEU A 86 -4.36 -3.93 -13.02
C LEU A 86 -5.84 -3.59 -12.76
N LEU A 87 -6.17 -2.31 -12.60
CA LEU A 87 -7.55 -1.85 -12.43
C LEU A 87 -8.40 -2.12 -13.68
N MET A 88 -7.81 -2.02 -14.87
CA MET A 88 -8.53 -2.31 -16.12
C MET A 88 -8.90 -3.78 -16.23
N ILE A 89 -7.99 -4.70 -15.88
CA ILE A 89 -8.28 -6.14 -15.81
C ILE A 89 -9.35 -6.41 -14.74
N GLY A 90 -9.22 -5.80 -13.56
CA GLY A 90 -10.22 -5.91 -12.49
C GLY A 90 -11.61 -5.46 -12.92
N ALA A 91 -11.71 -4.34 -13.65
CA ALA A 91 -12.99 -3.83 -14.17
C ALA A 91 -13.67 -4.81 -15.12
N VAL A 92 -12.91 -5.51 -15.97
CA VAL A 92 -13.45 -6.53 -16.88
C VAL A 92 -14.00 -7.71 -16.09
N LEU A 93 -13.28 -8.19 -15.07
CA LEU A 93 -13.76 -9.29 -14.22
C LEU A 93 -15.04 -8.91 -13.47
N ILE A 94 -15.09 -7.69 -12.93
CA ILE A 94 -16.30 -7.16 -12.27
C ILE A 94 -17.47 -7.05 -13.26
N ALA A 95 -17.21 -6.63 -14.50
CA ALA A 95 -18.25 -6.53 -15.53
C ALA A 95 -18.85 -7.90 -15.89
N ILE A 96 -18.01 -8.94 -15.99
CA ILE A 96 -18.46 -10.32 -16.22
C ILE A 96 -19.35 -10.79 -15.07
N GLN A 97 -18.93 -10.54 -13.82
CA GLN A 97 -19.71 -10.88 -12.64
C GLN A 97 -21.08 -10.17 -12.64
N ALA A 98 -21.09 -8.86 -12.89
CA ALA A 98 -22.31 -8.06 -12.96
C ALA A 98 -23.28 -8.55 -14.05
N TYR A 99 -22.74 -8.99 -15.19
CA TYR A 99 -23.53 -9.58 -16.26
C TYR A 99 -24.11 -10.95 -15.87
N GLY A 100 -23.36 -11.78 -15.14
CA GLY A 100 -23.87 -13.02 -14.57
C GLY A 100 -25.03 -12.78 -13.60
N ASP A 101 -24.87 -11.84 -12.68
CA ASP A 101 -25.92 -11.46 -11.72
C ASP A 101 -27.16 -10.90 -12.45
N TRP A 102 -26.97 -10.10 -13.51
CA TRP A 102 -28.08 -9.61 -14.34
C TRP A 102 -28.83 -10.74 -15.06
N GLN A 103 -28.12 -11.74 -15.59
CA GLN A 103 -28.75 -12.88 -16.26
C GLN A 103 -29.60 -13.70 -15.29
N LEU A 104 -29.11 -13.92 -14.07
CA LEU A 104 -29.87 -14.60 -13.01
C LEU A 104 -31.12 -13.79 -12.63
N ASP A 105 -31.00 -12.47 -12.47
CA ASP A 105 -32.17 -11.60 -12.21
C ASP A 105 -33.21 -11.62 -13.35
N SER A 106 -32.74 -11.76 -14.59
CA SER A 106 -33.60 -11.76 -15.79
C SER A 106 -34.28 -13.10 -16.06
N ALA A 107 -33.74 -14.20 -15.53
CA ALA A 107 -34.30 -15.53 -15.70
C ALA A 107 -35.46 -15.74 -14.71
N GLN A 108 -36.66 -16.05 -15.22
CA GLN A 108 -37.79 -16.42 -14.37
C GLN A 108 -37.57 -17.78 -13.73
N ASP A 109 -37.25 -18.79 -14.55
CA ASP A 109 -36.85 -20.13 -14.11
C ASP A 109 -35.53 -20.51 -14.77
N LEU A 110 -34.70 -21.25 -14.04
CA LEU A 110 -33.51 -21.88 -14.60
C LEU A 110 -33.86 -23.23 -15.22
N SER A 111 -33.09 -23.67 -16.22
CA SER A 111 -33.34 -24.97 -16.84
C SER A 111 -33.04 -26.11 -15.86
N GLU A 112 -33.89 -27.14 -15.83
CA GLU A 112 -33.71 -28.28 -14.91
C GLU A 112 -32.31 -28.91 -15.04
N SER A 113 -31.79 -29.02 -16.26
CA SER A 113 -30.43 -29.55 -16.50
C SER A 113 -29.32 -28.68 -15.92
N GLU A 114 -29.49 -27.35 -15.91
CA GLU A 114 -28.51 -26.42 -15.34
C GLU A 114 -28.56 -26.45 -13.81
N VAL A 115 -29.77 -26.55 -13.26
CA VAL A 115 -29.98 -26.70 -11.82
C VAL A 115 -29.44 -28.05 -11.34
N GLU A 116 -29.66 -29.14 -12.07
CA GLU A 116 -29.13 -30.47 -11.74
C GLU A 116 -27.59 -30.49 -11.69
N GLU A 117 -26.90 -29.83 -12.62
CA GLU A 117 -25.43 -29.72 -12.60
C GLU A 117 -24.93 -28.95 -11.37
N ILE A 118 -25.60 -27.85 -11.04
CA ILE A 118 -25.30 -27.06 -9.83
C ILE A 118 -25.56 -27.91 -8.57
N LEU A 119 -26.68 -28.62 -8.53
CA LEU A 119 -27.08 -29.48 -7.42
C LEU A 119 -26.15 -30.68 -7.26
N GLU A 120 -25.62 -31.28 -8.32
CA GLU A 120 -24.63 -32.36 -8.23
C GLU A 120 -23.41 -31.89 -7.42
N THR A 121 -22.92 -30.69 -7.73
CA THR A 121 -21.80 -30.08 -7.01
C THR A 121 -22.15 -29.74 -5.57
N LEU A 122 -23.35 -29.22 -5.30
CA LEU A 122 -23.78 -28.82 -3.96
C LEU A 122 -24.08 -30.01 -3.06
N ASN A 123 -24.77 -31.03 -3.58
CA ASN A 123 -25.10 -32.26 -2.88
C ASN A 123 -23.84 -33.08 -2.57
N SER A 124 -22.79 -32.97 -3.40
CA SER A 124 -21.48 -33.58 -3.08
C SER A 124 -20.79 -32.93 -1.87
N GLN A 125 -21.16 -31.69 -1.52
CA GLN A 125 -20.55 -30.89 -0.46
C GLN A 125 -21.46 -30.73 0.78
N SER A 126 -22.70 -31.20 0.69
CA SER A 126 -23.75 -31.03 1.69
C SER A 126 -24.15 -32.39 2.27
N GLU A 127 -24.50 -32.41 3.56
CA GLU A 127 -25.10 -33.59 4.18
C GLU A 127 -26.61 -33.70 3.86
N VAL A 128 -27.22 -32.63 3.34
CA VAL A 128 -28.63 -32.55 2.95
C VAL A 128 -28.72 -32.56 1.42
N GLU A 129 -29.52 -33.49 0.90
CA GLU A 129 -29.82 -33.63 -0.53
C GLU A 129 -30.86 -32.58 -0.94
N LEU A 130 -30.43 -31.62 -1.74
CA LEU A 130 -31.25 -30.54 -2.28
C LEU A 130 -31.92 -30.98 -3.57
N SER A 131 -33.20 -30.64 -3.71
CA SER A 131 -33.99 -30.87 -4.93
C SER A 131 -33.98 -29.67 -5.87
N VAL A 132 -34.39 -29.90 -7.12
CA VAL A 132 -34.57 -28.83 -8.12
C VAL A 132 -35.59 -27.79 -7.63
N ASP A 133 -36.66 -28.22 -6.99
CA ASP A 133 -37.70 -27.33 -6.44
C ASP A 133 -37.17 -26.43 -5.33
N ASP A 134 -36.25 -26.92 -4.48
CA ASP A 134 -35.61 -26.13 -3.44
C ASP A 134 -34.74 -25.02 -4.04
N TYR A 135 -33.98 -25.36 -5.10
CA TYR A 135 -33.11 -24.40 -5.79
C TYR A 135 -33.91 -23.34 -6.56
N GLN A 136 -35.01 -23.72 -7.22
CA GLN A 136 -35.90 -22.76 -7.88
C GLN A 136 -36.57 -21.82 -6.88
N SER A 137 -37.00 -22.34 -5.72
CA SER A 137 -37.56 -21.53 -4.63
C SER A 137 -36.55 -20.50 -4.13
N PHE A 138 -35.26 -20.86 -4.07
CA PHE A 138 -34.18 -19.92 -3.79
C PHE A 138 -33.98 -18.88 -4.87
N HIS A 139 -33.93 -19.31 -6.13
CA HIS A 139 -33.74 -18.41 -7.26
C HIS A 139 -34.83 -17.34 -7.28
N ASP A 140 -36.09 -17.73 -7.07
CA ASP A 140 -37.21 -16.80 -6.94
C ASP A 140 -37.08 -15.88 -5.73
N ALA A 141 -36.73 -16.40 -4.54
CA ALA A 141 -36.53 -15.56 -3.35
C ALA A 141 -35.36 -14.56 -3.51
N ALA A 142 -34.28 -14.98 -4.17
CA ALA A 142 -33.12 -14.15 -4.46
C ALA A 142 -33.43 -13.05 -5.49
N ARG A 143 -34.32 -13.33 -6.44
CA ARG A 143 -34.82 -12.38 -7.43
C ARG A 143 -35.82 -11.39 -6.81
N ASP A 144 -36.78 -11.89 -6.04
CA ASP A 144 -37.82 -11.08 -5.38
C ASP A 144 -37.24 -10.16 -4.28
N SER A 145 -36.20 -10.61 -3.57
CA SER A 145 -35.44 -9.75 -2.66
C SER A 145 -34.63 -8.67 -3.39
N GLY A 146 -34.49 -8.74 -4.71
CA GLY A 146 -33.67 -7.84 -5.51
C GLY A 146 -32.17 -8.00 -5.25
N GLY A 147 -31.74 -9.14 -4.68
CA GLY A 147 -30.35 -9.42 -4.38
C GLY A 147 -29.48 -9.42 -5.64
N TYR A 148 -29.93 -10.13 -6.68
CA TYR A 148 -29.26 -10.16 -7.98
C TYR A 148 -29.21 -8.78 -8.62
N LEU A 149 -30.34 -8.07 -8.71
CA LEU A 149 -30.40 -6.74 -9.31
C LEU A 149 -29.50 -5.73 -8.59
N LEU A 150 -29.53 -5.68 -7.26
CA LEU A 150 -28.72 -4.74 -6.48
C LEU A 150 -27.23 -5.00 -6.70
N ARG A 151 -26.83 -6.27 -6.72
CA ARG A 151 -25.46 -6.69 -6.97
C ARG A 151 -25.05 -6.37 -8.41
N ALA A 152 -25.89 -6.67 -9.40
CA ALA A 152 -25.64 -6.41 -10.81
C ALA A 152 -25.46 -4.91 -11.10
N ILE A 153 -26.35 -4.05 -10.59
CA ILE A 153 -26.26 -2.60 -10.79
C ILE A 153 -25.05 -2.04 -10.04
N GLY A 154 -24.82 -2.44 -8.79
CA GLY A 154 -23.70 -1.97 -7.99
C GLY A 154 -22.35 -2.30 -8.62
N LEU A 155 -22.15 -3.57 -9.00
CA LEU A 155 -20.94 -4.02 -9.68
C LEU A 155 -20.84 -3.46 -11.10
N GLY A 156 -21.95 -3.33 -11.83
CA GLY A 156 -21.98 -2.77 -13.18
C GLY A 156 -21.57 -1.30 -13.22
N ILE A 157 -22.10 -0.48 -12.31
CA ILE A 157 -21.69 0.93 -12.15
C ILE A 157 -20.20 0.98 -11.77
N ALA A 158 -19.76 0.16 -10.82
CA ALA A 158 -18.36 0.10 -10.42
C ALA A 158 -17.44 -0.23 -11.60
N ALA A 159 -17.78 -1.25 -12.39
CA ALA A 159 -17.05 -1.65 -13.58
C ALA A 159 -16.93 -0.49 -14.57
N ILE A 160 -18.02 0.23 -14.87
CA ILE A 160 -18.01 1.37 -15.80
C ILE A 160 -17.09 2.48 -15.29
N LEU A 161 -17.23 2.87 -14.02
CA LEU A 161 -16.41 3.93 -13.43
C LEU A 161 -14.92 3.56 -13.40
N ILE A 162 -14.58 2.33 -13.02
CA ILE A 162 -13.18 1.87 -13.00
C ILE A 162 -12.64 1.73 -14.43
N PHE A 163 -13.46 1.25 -15.38
CA PHE A 163 -13.07 1.09 -16.78
C PHE A 163 -12.79 2.42 -17.47
N ILE A 164 -13.52 3.49 -17.13
CA ILE A 164 -13.22 4.85 -17.61
C ILE A 164 -12.05 5.46 -16.83
N GLY A 165 -11.98 5.19 -15.52
CA GLY A 165 -10.96 5.72 -14.62
C GLY A 165 -9.55 5.21 -14.94
N ALA A 166 -9.42 3.93 -15.31
CA ALA A 166 -8.14 3.28 -15.57
C ALA A 166 -7.37 3.90 -16.77
N PRO A 167 -7.95 4.10 -17.98
CA PRO A 167 -7.27 4.80 -19.07
C PRO A 167 -6.90 6.26 -18.72
N LEU A 168 -7.73 6.94 -17.93
CA LEU A 168 -7.42 8.29 -17.44
C LEU A 168 -6.22 8.28 -16.48
N LEU A 169 -6.17 7.30 -15.58
CA LEU A 169 -5.04 7.09 -14.66
C LEU A 169 -3.76 6.72 -15.43
N PHE A 170 -3.88 5.92 -16.50
CA PHE A 170 -2.76 5.58 -17.39
C PHE A 170 -2.18 6.82 -18.09
N LYS A 171 -3.04 7.80 -18.42
CA LYS A 171 -2.65 9.13 -18.92
C LYS A 171 -2.12 10.06 -17.83
N LEU A 172 -1.92 9.56 -16.61
CA LEU A 172 -1.48 10.32 -15.43
C LEU A 172 -2.44 11.46 -15.07
N ASN A 173 -3.75 11.28 -15.30
CA ASN A 173 -4.77 12.24 -14.89
C ASN A 173 -5.32 11.87 -13.50
N PRO A 174 -5.27 12.78 -12.50
CA PRO A 174 -5.75 12.51 -11.15
C PRO A 174 -7.25 12.24 -11.06
N ILE A 175 -8.03 12.66 -12.07
CA ILE A 175 -9.46 12.33 -12.18
C ILE A 175 -9.64 10.81 -12.31
N GLY A 176 -8.70 10.11 -12.95
CA GLY A 176 -8.77 8.65 -13.11
C GLY A 176 -8.76 7.92 -11.77
N ALA A 177 -7.84 8.29 -10.87
CA ALA A 177 -7.78 7.72 -9.52
C ALA A 177 -9.07 7.97 -8.74
N LYS A 178 -9.59 9.21 -8.77
CA LYS A 178 -10.84 9.57 -8.08
C LYS A 178 -12.04 8.79 -8.60
N LEU A 179 -12.13 8.62 -9.93
CA LEU A 179 -13.22 7.88 -10.56
C LEU A 179 -13.16 6.39 -10.22
N SER A 180 -11.97 5.79 -10.23
CA SER A 180 -11.79 4.40 -9.81
C SER A 180 -12.10 4.18 -8.33
N ILE A 181 -11.74 5.11 -7.44
CA ILE A 181 -12.10 5.04 -6.01
C ILE A 181 -13.62 5.12 -5.84
N ALA A 182 -14.27 6.07 -6.51
CA ALA A 182 -15.73 6.21 -6.44
C ALA A 182 -16.43 4.94 -6.95
N GLY A 183 -16.00 4.41 -8.10
CA GLY A 183 -16.51 3.17 -8.66
C GLY A 183 -16.35 1.99 -7.71
N ALA A 184 -15.14 1.77 -7.20
CA ALA A 184 -14.86 0.67 -6.27
C ALA A 184 -15.63 0.79 -4.94
N THR A 185 -15.87 2.01 -4.46
CA THR A 185 -16.69 2.24 -3.25
C THR A 185 -18.16 1.90 -3.50
N ILE A 186 -18.72 2.31 -4.65
CA ILE A 186 -20.09 1.96 -5.03
C ILE A 186 -20.21 0.44 -5.21
N GLY A 187 -19.24 -0.17 -5.87
CA GLY A 187 -19.18 -1.63 -6.07
C GLY A 187 -19.04 -2.40 -4.77
N PHE A 188 -18.29 -1.87 -3.79
CA PHE A 188 -18.20 -2.45 -2.45
C PHE A 188 -19.57 -2.44 -1.78
N LEU A 189 -20.24 -1.29 -1.71
CA LEU A 189 -21.53 -1.16 -1.04
C LEU A 189 -22.62 -2.00 -1.74
N GLY A 190 -22.74 -1.89 -3.06
CA GLY A 190 -23.72 -2.64 -3.84
C GLY A 190 -23.44 -4.14 -3.88
N GLY A 191 -22.17 -4.53 -4.00
CA GLY A 191 -21.74 -5.92 -3.97
C GLY A 191 -22.00 -6.57 -2.62
N VAL A 192 -21.62 -5.93 -1.51
CA VAL A 192 -21.82 -6.45 -0.15
C VAL A 192 -23.31 -6.50 0.20
N ALA A 193 -24.08 -5.44 -0.08
CA ALA A 193 -25.51 -5.39 0.22
C ALA A 193 -26.31 -6.40 -0.63
N GLY A 194 -26.00 -6.53 -1.92
CA GLY A 194 -26.62 -7.53 -2.79
C GLY A 194 -26.32 -8.96 -2.33
N SER A 195 -25.05 -9.24 -2.02
CA SER A 195 -24.63 -10.56 -1.52
C SER A 195 -25.27 -10.92 -0.18
N TYR A 196 -25.48 -9.93 0.68
CA TYR A 196 -26.18 -10.14 1.94
C TYR A 196 -27.63 -10.58 1.73
N GLN A 197 -28.35 -9.95 0.79
CA GLN A 197 -29.73 -10.34 0.46
C GLN A 197 -29.79 -11.76 -0.14
N LEU A 198 -28.86 -12.08 -1.04
CA LEU A 198 -28.70 -13.43 -1.60
C LEU A 198 -28.45 -14.49 -0.50
N ASN A 199 -27.62 -14.15 0.49
CA ASN A 199 -27.35 -15.03 1.62
C ASN A 199 -28.60 -15.24 2.49
N GLN A 200 -29.40 -14.20 2.75
CA GLN A 200 -30.66 -14.35 3.48
C GLN A 200 -31.65 -15.23 2.72
N ALA A 201 -31.81 -15.03 1.41
CA ALA A 201 -32.64 -15.91 0.58
C ALA A 201 -32.18 -17.37 0.66
N ALA A 202 -30.87 -17.63 0.61
CA ALA A 202 -30.32 -18.98 0.74
C ALA A 202 -30.55 -19.63 2.11
N ILE A 203 -30.57 -18.84 3.19
CA ILE A 203 -30.86 -19.34 4.55
C ILE A 203 -32.33 -19.74 4.66
N GLU A 204 -33.23 -18.94 4.10
CA GLU A 204 -34.68 -19.14 4.18
C GLU A 204 -35.16 -20.37 3.39
N THR A 205 -34.55 -20.66 2.24
CA THR A 205 -35.05 -21.69 1.31
C THR A 205 -34.22 -22.97 1.28
N LEU A 206 -32.90 -22.89 1.43
CA LEU A 206 -32.03 -24.08 1.31
C LEU A 206 -31.52 -24.62 2.64
N HIS A 207 -31.91 -24.06 3.79
CA HIS A 207 -31.53 -24.55 5.13
C HIS A 207 -30.01 -24.57 5.41
N GLY A 208 -29.20 -23.79 4.67
CA GLY A 208 -27.79 -23.55 5.03
C GLY A 208 -26.67 -24.02 4.09
N PRO A 209 -26.78 -25.10 3.28
CA PRO A 209 -25.68 -25.56 2.43
C PRO A 209 -25.23 -24.51 1.40
N LEU A 210 -26.17 -23.75 0.83
CA LEU A 210 -25.87 -22.70 -0.14
C LEU A 210 -25.50 -21.36 0.53
N SER A 211 -25.89 -21.18 1.80
CA SER A 211 -25.61 -19.94 2.54
C SER A 211 -24.11 -19.70 2.71
N LEU A 212 -23.34 -20.75 3.02
CA LEU A 212 -21.89 -20.67 3.16
C LEU A 212 -21.23 -20.18 1.86
N THR A 213 -21.67 -20.70 0.71
CA THR A 213 -21.16 -20.28 -0.61
C THR A 213 -21.39 -18.80 -0.85
N TYR A 214 -22.61 -18.30 -0.57
CA TYR A 214 -22.91 -16.88 -0.73
C TYR A 214 -22.23 -15.99 0.31
N GLU A 215 -21.98 -16.50 1.52
CA GLU A 215 -21.20 -15.80 2.53
C GLU A 215 -19.74 -15.65 2.10
N VAL A 216 -19.12 -16.71 1.58
CA VAL A 216 -17.76 -16.65 1.01
C VAL A 216 -17.72 -15.69 -0.19
N MET A 217 -18.73 -15.70 -1.06
CA MET A 217 -18.82 -14.77 -2.20
C MET A 217 -18.96 -13.31 -1.75
N MET A 218 -19.69 -13.05 -0.66
CA MET A 218 -19.79 -11.72 -0.05
C MET A 218 -18.41 -11.23 0.40
N TYR A 219 -17.65 -12.05 1.13
CA TYR A 219 -16.29 -11.70 1.56
C TYR A 219 -15.34 -11.52 0.39
N LEU A 220 -15.38 -12.41 -0.60
CA LEU A 220 -14.53 -12.34 -1.79
C LEU A 220 -14.77 -11.04 -2.57
N CYS A 221 -16.03 -10.65 -2.77
CA CYS A 221 -16.37 -9.37 -3.40
C CYS A 221 -15.91 -8.18 -2.56
N GLY A 222 -16.08 -8.23 -1.24
CA GLY A 222 -15.61 -7.20 -0.32
C GLY A 222 -14.10 -7.00 -0.41
N VAL A 223 -13.33 -8.10 -0.35
CA VAL A 223 -11.86 -8.07 -0.46
C VAL A 223 -11.42 -7.58 -1.84
N CYS A 224 -12.04 -8.06 -2.91
CA CYS A 224 -11.73 -7.63 -4.28
C CYS A 224 -11.91 -6.12 -4.45
N MET A 225 -13.03 -5.56 -3.95
CA MET A 225 -13.28 -4.13 -4.02
C MET A 225 -12.34 -3.33 -3.11
N ALA A 226 -12.01 -3.85 -1.92
CA ALA A 226 -11.01 -3.23 -1.05
C ALA A 226 -9.62 -3.17 -1.73
N VAL A 227 -9.22 -4.22 -2.44
CA VAL A 227 -7.99 -4.23 -3.25
C VAL A 227 -8.08 -3.20 -4.38
N CYS A 228 -9.21 -3.09 -5.08
CA CYS A 228 -9.40 -2.06 -6.12
C CYS A 228 -9.27 -0.64 -5.54
N ILE A 229 -9.81 -0.38 -4.34
CA ILE A 229 -9.65 0.89 -3.63
C ILE A 229 -8.18 1.12 -3.29
N ALA A 230 -7.52 0.13 -2.67
CA ALA A 230 -6.12 0.26 -2.26
C ALA A 230 -5.20 0.58 -3.46
N LEU A 231 -5.39 -0.13 -4.57
CA LEU A 231 -4.67 0.12 -5.82
C LEU A 231 -4.96 1.53 -6.37
N ALA A 232 -6.21 1.97 -6.39
CA ALA A 232 -6.57 3.29 -6.89
C ALA A 232 -6.06 4.44 -6.00
N VAL A 233 -5.93 4.20 -4.69
CA VAL A 233 -5.48 5.17 -3.70
C VAL A 233 -3.96 5.29 -3.64
N MET A 234 -3.21 4.20 -3.86
CA MET A 234 -1.75 4.17 -3.75
C MET A 234 -1.03 5.29 -4.55
N PRO A 235 -1.40 5.61 -5.81
CA PRO A 235 -0.80 6.72 -6.55
C PRO A 235 -1.02 8.11 -5.94
N LEU A 236 -2.04 8.28 -5.08
CA LEU A 236 -2.35 9.55 -4.44
C LEU A 236 -1.53 9.79 -3.17
N PHE A 237 -1.12 8.74 -2.45
CA PHE A 237 -0.32 8.86 -1.22
C PHE A 237 1.19 8.86 -1.47
N ASN A 238 1.67 8.12 -2.48
CA ASN A 238 3.09 8.15 -2.82
C ASN A 238 3.44 9.51 -3.43
N VAL A 239 4.28 10.30 -2.75
CA VAL A 239 4.70 11.64 -3.17
C VAL A 239 5.29 11.65 -4.58
N ALA A 240 6.11 10.66 -4.93
CA ALA A 240 6.69 10.50 -6.27
C ALA A 240 5.61 10.27 -7.35
N ALA A 241 4.62 9.44 -7.04
CA ALA A 241 3.50 9.16 -7.95
C ALA A 241 2.52 10.34 -8.03
N ARG A 242 2.30 11.05 -6.91
CA ARG A 242 1.45 12.22 -6.83
C ARG A 242 2.02 13.38 -7.64
N MET A 243 3.34 13.58 -7.63
CA MET A 243 4.00 14.53 -8.53
C MET A 243 3.84 14.15 -10.01
N ALA A 244 3.85 12.85 -10.33
CA ALA A 244 3.56 12.40 -11.69
C ALA A 244 2.11 12.67 -12.12
N LEU A 245 1.15 12.74 -11.19
CA LEU A 245 -0.27 12.99 -11.43
C LEU A 245 -0.64 14.48 -11.45
N TYR A 246 -0.11 15.28 -10.53
CA TYR A 246 -0.50 16.68 -10.36
C TYR A 246 0.52 17.70 -10.91
N GLY A 247 1.73 17.26 -11.26
CA GLY A 247 2.86 18.11 -11.64
C GLY A 247 3.74 18.48 -10.43
N GLU A 248 5.01 18.79 -10.69
CA GLU A 248 6.03 19.12 -9.67
C GLU A 248 5.66 20.39 -8.88
N ASP A 249 5.03 21.38 -9.52
CA ASP A 249 4.68 22.67 -8.91
C ASP A 249 3.56 22.61 -7.85
N LYS A 250 2.89 21.47 -7.69
CA LYS A 250 1.70 21.34 -6.81
C LYS A 250 1.92 20.46 -5.59
N VAL A 251 3.13 19.97 -5.36
CA VAL A 251 3.45 19.07 -4.25
C VAL A 251 4.49 19.73 -3.34
N PHE A 252 4.04 20.21 -2.18
CA PHE A 252 4.90 20.78 -1.17
C PHE A 252 5.42 19.66 -0.26
N LEU A 253 6.74 19.47 -0.22
CA LEU A 253 7.39 18.65 0.80
C LEU A 253 7.46 19.48 2.07
N VAL A 254 6.71 19.09 3.10
CA VAL A 254 6.96 19.59 4.46
C VAL A 254 8.14 18.77 4.97
N GLN A 255 9.33 19.38 5.01
CA GLN A 255 10.44 18.82 5.76
C GLN A 255 10.20 19.15 7.23
N GLU A 256 9.94 18.14 8.04
CA GLU A 256 10.03 18.27 9.49
C GLU A 256 11.53 18.31 9.82
N GLU A 257 12.05 19.49 10.15
CA GLU A 257 13.37 19.62 10.79
C GLU A 257 13.24 19.07 12.22
N GLU A 258 13.93 17.96 12.51
CA GLU A 258 14.16 17.44 13.87
C GLU A 258 15.11 18.34 14.68
#